data_AF-A0A376UG52-F1
#
_entry.id   AF-A0A376UG52-F1
#
_cell.length_a   1.000
_cell.length_b   1.000
_cell.length_c   1.000
_cell.angle_alpha   90.00
_cell.angle_beta   90.00
_cell.angle_gamma   90.00
#
_symmetry.space_group_name_H-M   'P 1'
#
loop_
_entity.id
_entity.type
_entity.pdbx_description
1 polymer ?
#
loop_
_entity_poly.entity_id
_entity_poly.type
_entity_poly.pdbx_seq_one_letter_code
_entity_poly.pdbx_strand_id
1 'polypeptide(L)'
;MANLYDLKKFDLNLLVIFECIYQHLSISKAAESLYITPSAVSQSLQRLRAQFNDPLFIRSGKGIAPTTTGLNLHHHLEKNLKGLEQTINIVNKSELKKNFIIYGPQLISCSNNSMLIRCLRQDASVEIECHDILMSAENAEELLVHRKADLVITQMPVISRSVICMPLHTIRNTLICSNKHPRITDNSTYEQIMAEEFTQ
;
A
#
# COMPACT_ATOMS: atom_id res chain seq x y z
N MET A 1 2.40 -17.30 13.62
CA MET A 1 3.21 -16.58 12.61
C MET A 1 3.88 -17.61 11.72
N ALA A 2 3.93 -17.40 10.41
CA ALA A 2 4.62 -18.32 9.50
C ALA A 2 6.15 -18.28 9.76
N ASN A 3 6.82 -19.44 9.76
CA ASN A 3 8.26 -19.50 9.90
C ASN A 3 8.94 -19.12 8.56
N LEU A 4 9.37 -17.87 8.44
CA LEU A 4 9.99 -17.33 7.23
C LEU A 4 11.30 -18.05 6.86
N TYR A 5 11.99 -18.67 7.82
CA TYR A 5 13.25 -19.37 7.57
C TYR A 5 13.04 -20.69 6.82
N ASP A 6 12.01 -21.45 7.20
CA ASP A 6 11.65 -22.70 6.53
C ASP A 6 11.06 -22.44 5.14
N LEU A 7 10.25 -21.38 5.00
CA LEU A 7 9.73 -20.92 3.72
C LEU A 7 10.84 -20.49 2.75
N LYS A 8 11.94 -19.89 3.22
CA LYS A 8 13.06 -19.49 2.36
C LYS A 8 13.85 -20.69 1.82
N LYS A 9 13.91 -21.79 2.55
CA LYS A 9 14.54 -23.04 2.08
C LYS A 9 13.70 -23.77 1.04
N PHE A 10 12.40 -23.50 1.04
CA PHE A 10 11.46 -24.07 0.09
C PHE A 10 11.35 -23.18 -1.15
N ASP A 11 11.54 -23.76 -2.33
CA ASP A 11 11.37 -23.04 -3.59
C ASP A 11 9.87 -22.92 -3.92
N LEU A 12 9.27 -21.79 -3.57
CA LEU A 12 7.82 -21.54 -3.73
C LEU A 12 7.37 -21.61 -5.19
N ASN A 13 8.27 -21.41 -6.16
CA ASN A 13 7.93 -21.56 -7.58
C ASN A 13 7.53 -22.99 -7.91
N LEU A 14 8.00 -23.97 -7.14
CA LEU A 14 7.60 -25.36 -7.29
C LEU A 14 6.10 -25.53 -7.08
N LEU A 15 5.49 -24.80 -6.15
CA LEU A 15 4.04 -24.89 -5.87
C LEU A 15 3.20 -24.37 -7.05
N VAL A 16 3.67 -23.31 -7.72
CA VAL A 16 3.03 -22.79 -8.94
C VAL A 16 3.10 -23.82 -10.07
N ILE A 17 4.26 -24.46 -10.24
CA ILE A 17 4.43 -25.52 -11.25
C ILE A 17 3.53 -26.72 -10.93
N PHE A 18 3.46 -27.13 -9.67
CA PHE A 18 2.56 -28.20 -9.22
C PHE A 18 1.11 -27.90 -9.58
N GLU A 19 0.63 -26.70 -9.24
CA GLU A 19 -0.75 -26.28 -9.50
C GLU A 19 -1.07 -26.28 -11.00
N CYS A 20 -0.14 -25.80 -11.83
CA CYS A 20 -0.29 -25.83 -13.28
C CYS A 20 -0.34 -27.27 -13.84
N ILE A 21 0.50 -28.18 -13.33
CA ILE A 21 0.45 -29.60 -13.70
C ILE A 21 -0.91 -30.20 -13.29
N TYR A 22 -1.40 -29.87 -12.09
CA TYR A 22 -2.68 -30.36 -11.59
C TYR A 22 -3.85 -29.91 -12.47
N GLN A 23 -3.87 -28.63 -12.87
CA GLN A 23 -4.93 -28.07 -13.73
C GLN A 23 -4.97 -28.71 -15.13
N HIS A 24 -3.81 -29.00 -15.72
CA HIS A 24 -3.74 -29.52 -17.09
C HIS A 24 -3.62 -31.05 -17.19
N LEU A 25 -3.32 -31.73 -16.07
CA LEU A 25 -3.03 -33.16 -15.99
C LEU A 25 -2.04 -33.63 -17.07
N SER A 26 -1.09 -32.75 -17.42
CA SER A 26 -0.12 -32.94 -18.50
C SER A 26 1.10 -32.05 -18.30
N ILE A 27 2.29 -32.67 -18.33
CA ILE A 27 3.57 -31.97 -18.22
C ILE A 27 3.78 -31.02 -19.40
N SER A 28 3.47 -31.46 -20.63
CA SER A 28 3.69 -30.65 -21.83
C SER A 28 2.79 -29.42 -21.87
N LYS A 29 1.50 -29.58 -21.50
CA LYS A 29 0.56 -28.45 -21.44
C LYS A 29 0.94 -27.47 -20.34
N ALA A 30 1.34 -27.98 -19.16
CA ALA A 30 1.81 -27.11 -18.08
C ALA A 30 3.08 -26.31 -18.49
N ALA A 31 4.00 -26.95 -19.22
CA ALA A 31 5.18 -26.27 -19.74
C ALA A 31 4.82 -25.13 -20.71
N GLU A 32 3.87 -25.37 -21.60
CA GLU A 32 3.34 -24.36 -22.53
C GLU A 32 2.69 -23.18 -21.79
N SER A 33 1.81 -23.46 -20.81
CA SER A 33 1.13 -22.43 -20.01
C SER A 33 2.08 -21.59 -19.15
N LEU A 34 3.19 -22.18 -18.70
CA LEU A 34 4.22 -21.50 -17.93
C LEU A 34 5.33 -20.88 -18.78
N TYR A 35 5.27 -21.01 -20.11
CA TYR A 35 6.30 -20.55 -21.06
C TYR A 35 7.70 -21.11 -20.74
N ILE A 36 7.79 -22.37 -20.30
CA ILE A 36 9.06 -23.06 -20.01
C ILE A 36 9.14 -24.41 -20.75
N THR A 37 10.28 -25.08 -20.66
CA THR A 37 10.46 -26.39 -21.31
C THR A 37 9.84 -27.53 -20.49
N PRO A 38 9.34 -28.61 -21.12
CA PRO A 38 8.87 -29.79 -20.40
C PRO A 38 9.93 -30.44 -19.48
N SER A 39 11.21 -30.29 -19.83
CA SER A 39 12.33 -30.73 -18.98
C SER A 39 12.39 -29.93 -17.67
N ALA A 40 12.21 -28.61 -17.72
CA ALA A 40 12.18 -27.76 -16.52
C ALA A 40 10.99 -28.10 -15.60
N VAL A 41 9.81 -28.37 -16.17
CA VAL A 41 8.64 -28.84 -15.41
C VAL A 41 8.93 -30.19 -14.75
N SER A 42 9.56 -31.12 -15.48
CA SER A 42 9.88 -32.46 -14.96
C SER A 42 10.90 -32.41 -13.82
N GLN A 43 11.95 -31.58 -13.94
CA GLN A 43 12.92 -31.36 -12.86
C GLN A 43 12.29 -30.73 -11.62
N SER A 44 11.40 -29.76 -11.82
CA SER A 44 10.66 -29.11 -10.73
C SER A 44 9.74 -30.10 -10.01
N LEU A 45 9.04 -30.95 -10.75
CA LEU A 45 8.25 -32.04 -10.18
C LEU A 45 9.12 -33.05 -9.43
N GLN A 46 10.31 -33.38 -9.92
CA GLN A 46 11.24 -34.26 -9.21
C GLN A 46 11.68 -33.69 -7.87
N ARG A 47 11.94 -32.37 -7.80
CA ARG A 47 12.28 -31.67 -6.54
C ARG A 47 11.12 -31.71 -5.55
N LEU A 48 9.89 -31.47 -6.02
CA LEU A 48 8.69 -31.61 -5.19
C LEU A 48 8.53 -33.02 -4.64
N ARG A 49 8.73 -34.03 -5.49
CA ARG A 49 8.64 -35.43 -5.06
C ARG A 49 9.60 -35.76 -3.93
N ALA A 50 10.83 -35.24 -4.00
CA ALA A 50 11.81 -35.40 -2.94
C ALA A 50 11.42 -34.68 -1.65
N GLN A 51 10.84 -33.48 -1.73
CA GLN A 51 10.43 -32.69 -0.56
C GLN A 51 9.21 -33.27 0.15
N PHE A 52 8.21 -33.72 -0.61
CA PHE A 52 6.98 -34.31 -0.06
C PHE A 52 7.09 -35.81 0.18
N ASN A 53 8.19 -36.44 -0.27
CA ASN A 53 8.39 -37.88 -0.25
C ASN A 53 7.19 -38.65 -0.87
N ASP A 54 6.63 -38.12 -1.95
CA ASP A 54 5.44 -38.64 -2.64
C ASP A 54 5.58 -38.41 -4.15
N PRO A 55 5.14 -39.33 -5.02
CA PRO A 55 5.23 -39.13 -6.47
C PRO A 55 4.34 -37.99 -7.00
N LEU A 56 3.35 -37.53 -6.22
CA LEU A 56 2.35 -36.47 -6.45
C LEU A 56 1.42 -36.68 -7.64
N PHE A 57 1.94 -37.24 -8.73
CA PHE A 57 1.22 -37.64 -9.92
C PHE A 57 1.73 -39.01 -10.41
N ILE A 58 0.80 -39.85 -10.82
CA ILE A 58 1.02 -41.17 -11.40
C ILE A 58 0.49 -41.21 -12.84
N ARG A 59 1.01 -42.13 -13.67
CA ARG A 59 0.50 -42.29 -15.04
C ARG A 59 -0.93 -42.84 -15.01
N SER A 60 -1.80 -42.25 -15.82
CA SER A 60 -3.18 -42.71 -16.01
C SER A 60 -3.58 -42.53 -17.48
N GLY A 61 -3.69 -43.64 -18.20
CA GLY A 61 -4.03 -43.65 -19.63
C GLY A 61 -3.06 -42.80 -20.48
N LYS A 62 -3.60 -41.77 -21.15
CA LYS A 62 -2.83 -40.83 -22.00
C LYS A 62 -2.21 -39.66 -21.23
N GLY A 63 -2.37 -39.58 -19.92
CA GLY A 63 -1.92 -38.45 -19.11
C GLY A 63 -1.42 -38.89 -17.74
N ILE A 64 -1.56 -37.97 -16.78
CA ILE A 64 -1.22 -38.20 -15.38
C ILE A 64 -2.44 -37.91 -14.50
N ALA A 65 -2.48 -38.56 -13.34
CA ALA A 65 -3.49 -38.34 -12.31
C ALA A 65 -2.80 -38.05 -10.98
N PRO A 66 -3.35 -37.17 -10.13
CA PRO A 66 -2.76 -36.88 -8.83
C PRO A 66 -2.87 -38.07 -7.88
N THR A 67 -1.93 -38.18 -6.93
CA THR A 67 -2.06 -39.06 -5.76
C THR A 67 -3.05 -38.47 -4.75
N THR A 68 -3.39 -39.23 -3.71
CA THR A 68 -4.12 -38.70 -2.55
C THR A 68 -3.40 -37.51 -1.92
N THR A 69 -2.07 -37.58 -1.83
CA THR A 69 -1.22 -36.49 -1.36
C THR A 69 -1.30 -35.29 -2.30
N GLY A 70 -1.25 -35.50 -3.61
CA GLY A 70 -1.40 -34.44 -4.62
C GLY A 70 -2.78 -33.76 -4.55
N LEU A 71 -3.86 -34.52 -4.39
CA LEU A 71 -5.21 -33.97 -4.23
C LEU A 71 -5.33 -33.06 -2.99
N ASN A 72 -4.83 -33.53 -1.85
CA ASN A 72 -4.83 -32.74 -0.61
C ASN A 72 -3.96 -31.49 -0.74
N LEU A 73 -2.79 -31.61 -1.39
CA LEU A 73 -1.90 -30.50 -1.62
C LEU A 73 -2.57 -29.41 -2.47
N HIS A 74 -3.23 -29.77 -3.57
CA HIS A 74 -4.01 -28.84 -4.38
C HIS A 74 -5.10 -28.14 -3.56
N HIS A 75 -5.90 -28.89 -2.78
CA HIS A 75 -6.98 -28.31 -1.99
C HIS A 75 -6.51 -27.18 -1.04
N HIS A 76 -5.32 -27.34 -0.46
CA HIS A 76 -4.73 -26.31 0.39
C HIS A 76 -4.03 -25.22 -0.42
N LEU A 77 -3.36 -25.55 -1.54
CA LEU A 77 -2.64 -24.57 -2.35
C LEU A 77 -3.56 -23.63 -3.10
N GLU A 78 -4.67 -24.10 -3.66
CA GLU A 78 -5.59 -23.28 -4.46
C GLU A 78 -6.02 -22.01 -3.70
N LYS A 79 -6.46 -22.17 -2.44
CA LYS A 79 -6.88 -21.06 -1.58
C LYS A 79 -5.73 -20.11 -1.25
N ASN A 80 -4.55 -20.65 -0.94
CA ASN A 80 -3.39 -19.86 -0.54
C ASN A 80 -2.80 -19.08 -1.72
N LEU A 81 -2.67 -19.71 -2.89
CA LEU A 81 -2.20 -19.08 -4.12
C LEU A 81 -3.16 -17.99 -4.58
N LYS A 82 -4.47 -18.19 -4.47
CA LYS A 82 -5.47 -17.14 -4.77
C LYS A 82 -5.33 -15.91 -3.86
N GLY A 83 -5.09 -16.12 -2.56
CA GLY A 83 -4.82 -15.01 -1.63
C GLY A 83 -3.51 -14.26 -1.94
N LEU A 84 -2.46 -14.99 -2.34
CA LEU A 84 -1.20 -14.40 -2.78
C LEU A 84 -1.37 -13.62 -4.09
N GLU A 85 -2.07 -14.18 -5.07
CA GLU A 85 -2.39 -13.52 -6.33
C GLU A 85 -3.17 -12.23 -6.08
N GLN A 86 -4.20 -12.28 -5.21
CA GLN A 86 -4.95 -11.09 -4.81
C GLN A 86 -4.01 -10.05 -4.23
N THR A 87 -3.15 -10.42 -3.26
CA THR A 87 -2.18 -9.53 -2.61
C THR A 87 -1.20 -8.90 -3.60
N ILE A 88 -0.67 -9.68 -4.54
CA ILE A 88 0.26 -9.18 -5.58
C ILE A 88 -0.49 -8.26 -6.56
N ASN A 89 -1.72 -8.63 -6.93
CA ASN A 89 -2.58 -7.82 -7.79
C ASN A 89 -3.11 -6.55 -7.08
N ILE A 90 -3.03 -6.44 -5.74
CA ILE A 90 -3.26 -5.17 -5.02
C ILE A 90 -2.34 -4.09 -5.58
N VAL A 91 -1.07 -4.41 -5.80
CA VAL A 91 -0.06 -3.47 -6.30
C VAL A 91 -0.35 -3.07 -7.75
N ASN A 92 -0.96 -3.96 -8.54
CA ASN A 92 -1.05 -3.81 -9.98
C ASN A 92 -2.44 -3.41 -10.52
N LYS A 93 -3.56 -3.67 -9.83
CA LYS A 93 -4.90 -3.51 -10.43
C LYS A 93 -6.09 -3.17 -9.51
N SER A 94 -5.97 -3.08 -8.19
CA SER A 94 -7.17 -3.27 -7.36
C SER A 94 -8.01 -2.01 -7.06
N GLU A 95 -9.32 -2.21 -7.17
CA GLU A 95 -10.49 -1.53 -6.56
C GLU A 95 -10.46 -1.47 -5.01
N LEU A 96 -9.29 -1.64 -4.38
CA LEU A 96 -9.11 -1.38 -2.96
C LEU A 96 -8.96 0.12 -2.79
N LYS A 97 -9.53 0.69 -1.73
CA LYS A 97 -9.35 2.10 -1.44
C LYS A 97 -7.85 2.38 -1.36
N LYS A 98 -7.32 3.15 -2.30
CA LYS A 98 -5.92 3.61 -2.24
C LYS A 98 -5.79 4.47 -1.00
N ASN A 99 -4.92 4.09 -0.08
CA ASN A 99 -4.55 4.98 1.01
C ASN A 99 -3.77 6.15 0.41
N PHE A 100 -4.38 7.33 0.41
CA PHE A 100 -3.79 8.57 -0.04
C PHE A 100 -3.31 9.34 1.20
N ILE A 101 -1.99 9.42 1.36
CA ILE A 101 -1.36 9.93 2.57
C ILE A 101 -1.07 11.42 2.41
N ILE A 102 -1.64 12.22 3.32
CA ILE A 102 -1.47 13.67 3.33
C ILE A 102 -0.74 14.09 4.60
N TYR A 103 0.39 14.77 4.46
CA TYR A 103 1.03 15.46 5.59
C TYR A 103 0.70 16.95 5.56
N GLY A 104 0.39 17.53 6.71
CA GLY A 104 0.27 18.98 6.82
C GLY A 104 -0.02 19.45 8.24
N PRO A 105 -0.09 20.78 8.48
CA PRO A 105 -0.42 21.32 9.79
C PRO A 105 -1.78 20.82 10.31
N GLN A 106 -1.94 20.72 11.64
CA GLN A 106 -3.17 20.26 12.29
C GLN A 106 -4.45 20.93 11.78
N LEU A 107 -4.38 22.19 11.35
CA LEU A 107 -5.52 22.91 10.77
C LEU A 107 -6.17 22.17 9.58
N ILE A 108 -5.38 21.38 8.85
CA ILE A 108 -5.80 20.55 7.73
C ILE A 108 -6.46 19.27 8.22
N SER A 109 -5.91 18.65 9.26
CA SER A 109 -6.43 17.41 9.87
C SER A 109 -7.70 17.65 10.69
N CYS A 110 -7.80 18.78 11.40
CA CYS A 110 -8.96 19.15 12.21
C CYS A 110 -10.16 19.57 11.34
N SER A 111 -9.88 20.11 10.15
CA SER A 111 -10.91 20.59 9.24
C SER A 111 -11.23 19.52 8.20
N ASN A 112 -11.99 18.49 8.59
CA ASN A 112 -12.68 17.57 7.66
C ASN A 112 -13.53 18.29 6.57
N ASN A 113 -13.62 19.63 6.63
CA ASN A 113 -14.25 20.56 5.71
C ASN A 113 -13.31 21.21 4.68
N SER A 114 -12.01 20.88 4.64
CA SER A 114 -11.14 21.44 3.59
C SER A 114 -11.66 20.99 2.22
N MET A 115 -11.83 21.94 1.29
CA MET A 115 -12.39 21.68 -0.04
C MET A 115 -11.61 20.59 -0.78
N LEU A 116 -10.28 20.56 -0.59
CA LEU A 116 -9.40 19.53 -1.13
C LEU A 116 -9.72 18.12 -0.59
N ILE A 117 -9.77 17.93 0.73
CA ILE A 117 -10.09 16.62 1.34
C ILE A 117 -11.50 16.19 0.91
N ARG A 118 -12.45 17.13 0.86
CA ARG A 118 -13.81 16.85 0.40
C ARG A 118 -13.85 16.41 -1.06
N CYS A 119 -13.10 17.04 -1.95
CA CYS A 119 -12.98 16.63 -3.35
C CYS A 119 -12.33 15.25 -3.48
N LEU A 120 -11.24 14.99 -2.74
CA LEU A 120 -10.58 13.68 -2.75
C LEU A 120 -11.48 12.56 -2.21
N ARG A 121 -12.32 12.83 -1.20
CA ARG A 121 -13.30 11.87 -0.67
C ARG A 121 -14.49 11.58 -1.59
N GLN A 122 -14.72 12.38 -2.63
CA GLN A 122 -15.76 12.06 -3.61
C GLN A 122 -15.41 10.80 -4.41
N ASP A 123 -14.12 10.47 -4.49
CA ASP A 123 -13.66 9.22 -5.06
C ASP A 123 -13.78 8.09 -4.02
N ALA A 124 -14.74 7.18 -4.24
CA ALA A 124 -14.98 6.04 -3.37
C ALA A 124 -13.81 5.03 -3.37
N SER A 125 -12.88 5.14 -4.33
CA SER A 125 -11.69 4.30 -4.46
C SER A 125 -10.48 4.81 -3.69
N VAL A 126 -10.65 5.85 -2.85
CA VAL A 126 -9.56 6.44 -2.05
C VAL A 126 -9.95 6.50 -0.58
N GLU A 127 -9.02 6.11 0.29
CA GLU A 127 -9.09 6.33 1.74
C GLU A 127 -8.00 7.33 2.10
N ILE A 128 -8.34 8.36 2.88
CA ILE A 128 -7.41 9.46 3.15
C ILE A 128 -6.88 9.31 4.57
N GLU A 129 -5.56 9.27 4.69
CA GLU A 129 -4.83 9.27 5.95
C GLU A 129 -4.11 10.62 6.11
N CYS A 130 -4.32 11.31 7.22
CA CYS A 130 -3.76 12.65 7.45
C CYS A 130 -2.81 12.64 8.65
N HIS A 131 -1.57 13.07 8.43
CA HIS A 131 -0.52 13.16 9.44
C HIS A 131 -0.13 14.63 9.68
N ASP A 132 0.27 14.93 10.92
CA ASP A 132 0.80 16.24 11.27
C ASP A 132 2.27 16.35 10.83
N ILE A 133 2.57 17.31 9.95
CA ILE A 133 3.94 17.55 9.50
C ILE A 133 4.85 18.03 10.63
N LEU A 134 4.31 18.71 11.64
CA LEU A 134 5.10 19.20 12.79
C LEU A 134 5.53 18.07 13.72
N MET A 135 4.85 16.91 13.64
CA MET A 135 5.22 15.70 14.39
C MET A 135 6.18 14.79 13.60
N SER A 136 6.47 15.13 12.34
CA SER A 136 7.44 14.42 11.51
C SER A 136 8.85 14.90 11.78
N ALA A 137 9.81 13.98 11.85
CA ALA A 137 11.23 14.32 11.84
C ALA A 137 11.75 14.69 10.43
N GLU A 138 11.01 14.29 9.40
CA GLU A 138 11.35 14.48 7.99
C GLU A 138 10.68 15.72 7.42
N ASN A 139 11.39 16.43 6.54
CA ASN A 139 10.86 17.60 5.85
C ASN A 139 9.93 17.20 4.68
N ALA A 140 9.22 18.19 4.12
CA ALA A 140 8.26 17.96 3.04
C ALA A 140 8.86 17.30 1.79
N GLU A 141 10.11 17.61 1.47
CA GLU A 141 10.80 17.02 0.31
C GLU A 141 11.11 15.55 0.53
N GLU A 142 11.67 15.19 1.68
CA GLU A 142 11.98 13.81 2.06
C GLU A 142 10.72 12.93 2.07
N LEU A 143 9.63 13.45 2.65
CA LEU A 143 8.34 12.75 2.70
C LEU A 143 7.83 12.39 1.30
N LEU A 144 7.96 13.30 0.32
CA LEU A 144 7.54 13.07 -1.07
C LEU A 144 8.51 12.18 -1.84
N VAL A 145 9.82 12.44 -1.74
CA VAL A 145 10.86 11.69 -2.45
C VAL A 145 10.88 10.22 -2.01
N HIS A 146 10.67 9.96 -0.72
CA HIS A 146 10.63 8.60 -0.17
C HIS A 146 9.26 7.92 -0.27
N ARG A 147 8.28 8.55 -0.94
CA ARG A 147 6.91 8.03 -1.09
C ARG A 147 6.22 7.72 0.25
N LYS A 148 6.58 8.49 1.29
CA LYS A 148 5.91 8.45 2.61
C LYS A 148 4.64 9.29 2.64
N ALA A 149 4.52 10.24 1.71
CA ALA A 149 3.33 11.04 1.48
C ALA A 149 3.02 11.11 -0.02
N ASP A 150 1.73 11.18 -0.36
CA ASP A 150 1.25 11.50 -1.70
C ASP A 150 1.10 13.00 -1.90
N LEU A 151 0.78 13.72 -0.82
CA LEU A 151 0.66 15.16 -0.79
C LEU A 151 1.20 15.72 0.53
N VAL A 152 1.92 16.84 0.44
CA VAL A 152 2.34 17.61 1.61
C VAL A 152 1.82 19.02 1.48
N ILE A 153 1.16 19.51 2.53
CA ILE A 153 0.67 20.88 2.61
C ILE A 153 1.50 21.60 3.67
N THR A 154 2.12 22.71 3.28
CA THR A 154 3.00 23.50 4.13
C THR A 154 2.48 24.93 4.26
N GLN A 155 2.84 25.59 5.35
CA GLN A 155 2.56 27.04 5.50
C GLN A 155 3.51 27.89 4.65
N MET A 156 4.75 27.42 4.48
CA MET A 156 5.79 28.09 3.70
C MET A 156 6.07 27.32 2.40
N PRO A 157 6.40 28.01 1.29
CA PRO A 157 6.68 27.35 0.02
C PRO A 157 7.92 26.45 0.13
N VAL A 158 7.84 25.26 -0.48
CA VAL A 158 8.97 24.33 -0.58
C VAL A 158 9.64 24.54 -1.93
N ILE A 159 10.91 24.95 -1.92
CA ILE A 159 11.70 25.16 -3.12
C ILE A 159 12.64 23.97 -3.30
N SER A 160 12.26 23.03 -4.16
CA SER A 160 13.09 21.89 -4.56
C SER A 160 12.94 21.60 -6.05
N ARG A 161 13.96 21.02 -6.66
CA ARG A 161 13.92 20.55 -8.06
C ARG A 161 13.09 19.28 -8.23
N SER A 162 12.89 18.53 -7.15
CA SER A 162 12.21 17.24 -7.14
C SER A 162 10.74 17.33 -6.71
N VAL A 163 10.29 18.52 -6.29
CA VAL A 163 8.95 18.76 -5.75
C VAL A 163 8.24 19.84 -6.55
N ILE A 164 7.00 19.58 -6.92
CA ILE A 164 6.10 20.60 -7.49
C ILE A 164 5.34 21.23 -6.33
N CYS A 165 5.61 22.52 -6.07
CA CYS A 165 4.91 23.30 -5.07
C CYS A 165 3.93 24.27 -5.74
N MET A 166 2.65 24.22 -5.36
CA MET A 166 1.60 25.09 -5.89
C MET A 166 0.85 25.81 -4.77
N PRO A 167 0.50 27.10 -4.94
CA PRO A 167 -0.28 27.83 -3.95
C PRO A 167 -1.71 27.28 -3.89
N LEU A 168 -2.15 26.87 -2.71
CA LEU A 168 -3.50 26.33 -2.50
C LEU A 168 -4.51 27.43 -2.12
N HIS A 169 -4.21 28.18 -1.06
CA HIS A 169 -5.09 29.22 -0.51
C HIS A 169 -4.31 30.15 0.43
N THR A 170 -4.62 31.44 0.40
CA THR A 170 -4.15 32.43 1.39
C THR A 170 -5.13 32.61 2.55
N ILE A 171 -4.74 32.16 3.75
CA ILE A 171 -5.53 32.38 4.98
C ILE A 171 -5.20 33.77 5.55
N ARG A 172 -6.21 34.51 5.98
CA ARG A 172 -6.01 35.78 6.72
C ARG A 172 -5.85 35.48 8.21
N ASN A 173 -4.69 35.79 8.76
CA ASN A 173 -4.48 35.77 10.20
C ASN A 173 -5.21 36.96 10.82
N THR A 174 -6.09 36.69 11.79
CA THR A 174 -6.84 37.71 12.51
C THR A 174 -6.54 37.54 14.00
N LEU A 175 -6.38 38.67 14.69
CA LEU A 175 -6.22 38.66 16.13
C LEU A 175 -7.58 38.45 16.80
N ILE A 176 -7.60 37.60 17.82
CA ILE A 176 -8.78 37.34 18.63
C ILE A 176 -8.51 37.77 20.06
N CYS A 177 -9.48 38.40 20.70
CA CYS A 177 -9.43 38.75 22.12
C CYS A 177 -10.79 38.49 22.76
N SER A 178 -10.83 38.52 24.10
CA SER A 178 -12.10 38.39 24.82
C SER A 178 -13.07 39.51 24.43
N ASN A 179 -14.36 39.19 24.33
CA ASN A 179 -15.40 40.21 24.15
C ASN A 179 -15.49 41.21 25.32
N LYS A 180 -14.85 40.89 26.46
CA LYS A 180 -14.73 41.75 27.64
C LYS A 180 -13.30 42.28 27.81
N HIS A 181 -12.49 42.31 26.75
CA HIS A 181 -11.13 42.81 26.85
C HIS A 181 -11.12 44.26 27.34
N PRO A 182 -10.45 44.58 28.47
CA PRO A 182 -10.61 45.87 29.13
C PRO A 182 -10.03 47.06 28.34
N ARG A 183 -9.15 46.81 27.38
CA ARG A 183 -8.38 47.83 26.64
C ARG A 183 -8.42 47.72 25.13
N ILE A 184 -8.95 46.63 24.57
CA ILE A 184 -8.97 46.38 23.12
C ILE A 184 -10.40 46.49 22.63
N THR A 185 -10.57 47.27 21.57
CA THR A 185 -11.84 47.54 20.89
C THR A 185 -11.64 47.46 19.38
N ASP A 186 -12.73 47.50 18.60
CA ASP A 186 -12.67 47.45 17.13
C ASP A 186 -11.84 48.57 16.49
N ASN A 187 -11.55 49.65 17.23
CA ASN A 187 -10.77 50.80 16.77
C ASN A 187 -9.37 50.90 17.38
N SER A 188 -8.89 49.86 18.07
CA SER A 188 -7.57 49.87 18.69
C SER A 188 -6.44 50.00 17.66
N THR A 189 -5.44 50.83 17.96
CA THR A 189 -4.28 51.03 17.08
C THR A 189 -3.30 49.87 17.19
N TYR A 190 -2.42 49.74 16.18
CA TYR A 190 -1.36 48.74 16.19
C TYR A 190 -0.49 48.80 17.45
N GLU A 191 -0.12 50.00 17.90
CA GLU A 191 0.69 50.22 19.11
C GLU A 191 -0.02 49.75 20.37
N GLN A 192 -1.33 50.01 20.49
CA GLN A 192 -2.14 49.55 21.62
C GLN A 192 -2.25 48.03 21.64
N ILE A 193 -2.39 47.39 20.48
CA ILE A 193 -2.43 45.93 20.35
C ILE A 193 -1.08 45.30 20.72
N MET A 194 0.03 45.88 20.25
CA MET A 194 1.39 45.37 20.55
C MET A 194 1.80 45.55 22.02
N ALA A 195 1.11 46.41 22.77
CA ALA A 195 1.34 46.60 24.21
C ALA A 195 0.65 45.54 25.09
N GLU A 196 -0.22 44.70 24.51
CA GLU A 196 -0.90 43.61 25.23
C GLU A 196 -0.07 42.32 25.23
N GLU A 197 -0.40 41.41 26.15
CA GLU A 197 0.19 40.07 26.19
C GLU A 197 -0.52 39.12 25.22
N PHE A 198 0.26 38.38 24.43
CA PHE A 198 -0.23 37.33 23.56
C PHE A 198 -0.09 35.98 24.24
N THR A 199 -1.13 35.14 24.13
CA THR A 199 -1.04 33.73 24.55
C THR A 199 -0.05 33.00 23.65
N GLN A 200 0.91 32.28 24.25
CA GLN A 200 1.85 31.40 23.54
C GLN A 200 1.17 30.14 23.00
#